data_AF-A0A843MCX7-F1
#
_entry.id   AF-A0A843MCX7-F1
#
_cell.length_a   1.000
_cell.length_b   1.000
_cell.length_c   1.000
_cell.angle_alpha   90.00
_cell.angle_beta   90.00
_cell.angle_gamma   90.00
#
_symmetry.space_group_name_H-M   'P 1'
#
loop_
_entity.id
_entity.type
_entity.pdbx_description
1 polymer ?
#
loop_
_entity_poly.entity_id
_entity_poly.type
_entity_poly.pdbx_seq_one_letter_code
_entity_poly.pdbx_strand_id
1 'polypeptide(L)'
;MLTQVWLTKIHCAKEQHGIFAPLYAAEVYAKKNWRMPKGTAAELLERADNLRREGLLYDALRYYDACLEAEPENRAHVLFLQGIVFEQLKRYSDAFRCYADALSAGPDKEEEFSIRVRWANAKALRGE
;
A
#
# COMPACT_ATOMS: atom_id res chain seq x y z
N MET A 1 -21.98 13.28 12.09
CA MET A 1 -21.09 13.40 13.27
C MET A 1 -19.82 12.54 13.16
N LEU A 2 -19.88 11.30 12.64
CA LEU A 2 -18.69 10.44 12.48
C LEU A 2 -17.59 11.03 11.57
N THR A 3 -17.95 11.77 10.52
CA THR A 3 -16.99 12.38 9.57
C THR A 3 -16.17 13.52 10.18
N GLN A 4 -16.74 14.36 11.05
CA GLN A 4 -16.02 15.45 11.69
C GLN A 4 -15.04 14.96 12.77
N VAL A 5 -15.41 13.92 13.52
CA VAL A 5 -14.50 13.27 14.50
C VAL A 5 -13.36 12.54 13.79
N TRP A 6 -13.62 11.97 12.61
CA TRP A 6 -12.60 11.30 11.80
C TRP A 6 -11.63 12.30 11.15
N LEU A 7 -12.15 13.39 10.58
CA LEU A 7 -11.34 14.46 10.00
C LEU A 7 -10.46 15.17 11.03
N THR A 8 -10.98 15.41 12.24
CA THR A 8 -10.20 16.01 13.34
C THR A 8 -9.11 15.07 13.87
N LYS A 9 -9.38 13.76 13.95
CA LYS A 9 -8.35 12.77 14.31
C LYS A 9 -7.26 12.62 13.23
N ILE A 10 -7.61 12.72 11.94
CA ILE A 10 -6.62 12.77 10.85
C ILE A 10 -5.78 14.04 10.96
N HIS A 11 -6.39 15.19 11.25
CA HIS A 11 -5.67 16.46 11.39
C HIS A 11 -4.68 16.40 12.56
N CYS A 12 -5.12 15.91 13.72
CA CYS A 12 -4.27 15.74 14.91
C CYS A 12 -3.15 14.71 14.69
N ALA A 13 -3.37 13.69 13.87
CA ALA A 13 -2.35 12.72 13.53
C ALA A 13 -1.37 13.20 12.45
N LYS A 14 -1.76 14.15 11.58
CA LYS A 14 -0.83 14.84 10.65
C LYS A 14 0.13 15.79 11.36
N GLU A 15 -0.28 16.34 12.52
CA GLU A 15 0.58 17.20 13.36
C GLU A 15 1.65 16.41 14.12
N GLN A 16 1.43 15.11 14.33
CA GLN A 16 2.42 14.21 14.92
C GLN A 16 3.17 13.53 13.77
N HIS A 17 4.48 13.71 13.65
CA HIS A 17 5.33 13.12 12.59
C HIS A 17 5.45 11.57 12.66
N GLY A 18 4.34 10.84 12.82
CA GLY A 18 4.28 9.39 12.94
C GLY A 18 3.33 8.76 11.92
N ILE A 19 3.56 7.48 11.63
CA ILE A 19 2.71 6.69 10.72
C ILE A 19 1.30 6.59 11.33
N PHE A 20 0.32 7.29 10.76
CA PHE A 20 -1.07 7.23 11.21
C PHE A 20 -1.88 6.22 10.40
N ALA A 21 -2.16 5.07 11.02
CA ALA A 21 -3.00 4.02 10.45
C ALA A 21 -4.20 3.77 11.39
N PRO A 22 -5.30 4.55 11.28
CA PRO A 22 -6.44 4.39 12.18
C PRO A 22 -7.08 3.02 11.99
N LEU A 23 -7.37 2.33 13.10
CA LEU A 23 -7.96 0.97 13.11
C LEU A 23 -9.21 0.85 12.20
N TYR A 24 -10.01 1.91 12.13
CA TYR A 24 -11.17 1.97 11.24
C TYR A 24 -10.81 1.83 9.75
N ALA A 25 -9.71 2.44 9.29
CA ALA A 25 -9.27 2.33 7.90
C ALA A 25 -8.79 0.91 7.57
N ALA A 26 -8.18 0.23 8.55
CA ALA A 26 -7.83 -1.18 8.43
C ALA A 26 -9.05 -2.08 8.21
N GLU A 27 -10.08 -1.90 9.03
CA GLU A 27 -11.33 -2.67 8.94
C GLU A 27 -12.08 -2.42 7.64
N VAL A 28 -12.18 -1.16 7.21
CA VAL A 28 -12.82 -0.79 5.94
C VAL A 28 -12.09 -1.43 4.77
N TYR A 29 -10.76 -1.37 4.76
CA TYR A 29 -9.93 -2.00 3.74
C TYR A 29 -10.09 -3.53 3.74
N ALA A 30 -10.01 -4.17 4.90
CA ALA A 30 -10.15 -5.62 5.05
C ALA A 30 -11.53 -6.14 4.61
N LYS A 31 -12.59 -5.40 4.91
CA LYS A 31 -13.97 -5.74 4.48
C LYS A 31 -14.24 -5.40 3.01
N LYS A 32 -13.28 -4.78 2.31
CA LYS A 32 -13.44 -4.25 0.94
C LYS A 32 -14.69 -3.37 0.79
N ASN A 33 -15.14 -2.73 1.87
CA ASN A 33 -16.37 -1.93 1.89
C ASN A 33 -16.06 -0.48 1.55
N TRP A 34 -15.51 -0.26 0.35
CA TRP A 34 -15.11 1.05 -0.12
C TRP A 34 -15.36 1.20 -1.61
N ARG A 35 -15.62 2.44 -2.04
CA ARG A 35 -15.77 2.74 -3.46
C ARG A 35 -14.40 2.80 -4.12
N MET A 36 -14.24 2.00 -5.16
CA MET A 36 -13.04 1.95 -5.99
C MET A 36 -12.73 3.33 -6.61
N PRO A 37 -11.53 3.89 -6.40
CA PRO A 37 -11.04 5.01 -7.19
C PRO A 37 -11.06 4.65 -8.68
N LYS A 38 -11.46 5.61 -9.52
CA LYS A 38 -11.42 5.48 -10.98
C LYS A 38 -10.44 6.52 -11.52
N GLY A 39 -9.66 6.14 -12.51
CA GLY A 39 -8.66 6.99 -13.15
C GLY A 39 -7.77 6.16 -14.07
N THR A 40 -6.83 6.81 -14.73
CA THR A 40 -5.77 6.09 -15.45
C THR A 40 -4.82 5.42 -14.45
N ALA A 41 -4.13 4.36 -14.88
CA ALA A 41 -3.15 3.67 -14.05
C ALA A 41 -2.08 4.63 -13.48
N ALA A 42 -1.61 5.58 -14.28
CA ALA A 42 -0.61 6.57 -13.88
C ALA A 42 -1.11 7.53 -12.80
N GLU A 43 -2.32 8.10 -12.97
CA GLU A 43 -2.93 8.99 -11.97
C GLU A 43 -3.17 8.26 -10.64
N LEU A 44 -3.62 7.01 -10.70
CA LEU A 44 -3.86 6.19 -9.53
C LEU A 44 -2.55 5.89 -8.79
N LEU A 45 -1.48 5.58 -9.52
CA LEU A 45 -0.15 5.35 -8.97
C LEU A 45 0.42 6.59 -8.28
N GLU A 46 0.37 7.75 -8.96
CA GLU A 46 0.85 9.01 -8.39
C GLU A 46 0.10 9.35 -7.10
N ARG A 47 -1.24 9.16 -7.12
CA ARG A 47 -2.07 9.39 -5.95
C ARG A 47 -1.74 8.43 -4.81
N ALA A 48 -1.51 7.15 -5.12
CA ALA A 48 -1.12 6.15 -4.13
C ALA A 48 0.21 6.49 -3.45
N ASP A 49 1.22 6.93 -4.22
CA ASP A 49 2.53 7.27 -3.68
C ASP A 49 2.49 8.53 -2.80
N ASN A 50 1.72 9.54 -3.21
CA ASN A 50 1.47 10.72 -2.39
C ASN A 50 0.81 10.36 -1.05
N LEU A 51 -0.23 9.51 -1.06
CA LEU A 51 -0.90 9.05 0.16
C LEU A 51 0.03 8.23 1.06
N ARG A 52 0.90 7.41 0.48
CA ARG A 52 1.91 6.65 1.21
C ARG A 52 2.89 7.57 1.93
N ARG A 53 3.36 8.63 1.26
CA ARG A 53 4.25 9.64 1.86
C ARG A 53 3.56 10.45 2.96
N GLU A 54 2.27 10.70 2.82
CA GLU A 54 1.43 11.31 3.87
C GLU A 54 1.15 10.36 5.06
N GLY A 55 1.58 9.10 5.00
CA GLY A 55 1.34 8.11 6.04
C GLY A 55 -0.08 7.53 6.06
N LEU A 56 -0.92 7.88 5.07
CA LEU A 56 -2.28 7.36 4.91
C LEU A 56 -2.25 5.99 4.23
N LEU A 57 -1.67 5.01 4.92
CA LEU A 57 -1.27 3.72 4.34
C LEU A 57 -2.45 2.90 3.77
N TYR A 58 -3.57 2.82 4.49
CA TYR A 58 -4.74 2.07 4.00
C TYR A 58 -5.42 2.75 2.81
N ASP A 59 -5.41 4.08 2.74
CA ASP A 59 -5.90 4.77 1.55
C ASP A 59 -4.93 4.57 0.37
N ALA A 60 -3.62 4.60 0.61
CA ALA A 60 -2.63 4.27 -0.43
C ALA A 60 -2.86 2.86 -1.00
N LEU A 61 -3.11 1.85 -0.16
CA LEU A 61 -3.43 0.49 -0.60
C LEU A 61 -4.65 0.43 -1.53
N ARG A 62 -5.72 1.21 -1.24
CA ARG A 62 -6.92 1.26 -2.10
C ARG A 62 -6.60 1.81 -3.50
N TYR A 63 -5.70 2.79 -3.59
CA TYR A 63 -5.27 3.33 -4.87
C TYR A 63 -4.30 2.40 -5.61
N TYR A 64 -3.43 1.68 -4.89
CA TYR A 64 -2.60 0.63 -5.50
C TYR A 64 -3.45 -0.51 -6.07
N ASP A 65 -4.45 -0.99 -5.33
CA ASP A 65 -5.38 -2.02 -5.81
C ASP A 65 -6.14 -1.56 -7.07
N ALA A 66 -6.63 -0.31 -7.07
CA ALA A 66 -7.28 0.27 -8.24
C ALA A 66 -6.33 0.46 -9.42
N CYS A 67 -5.07 0.83 -9.16
CA CYS A 67 -4.04 0.93 -10.19
C CYS A 67 -3.80 -0.44 -10.83
N LEU A 68 -3.70 -1.52 -10.03
CA LEU A 68 -3.50 -2.88 -10.52
C LEU A 68 -4.69 -3.43 -11.32
N GLU A 69 -5.92 -3.03 -10.99
CA GLU A 69 -7.11 -3.34 -11.79
C GLU A 69 -7.16 -2.58 -13.11
N ALA A 70 -6.52 -1.42 -13.20
CA ALA A 70 -6.37 -0.67 -14.45
C ALA A 70 -5.24 -1.22 -15.35
N GLU A 71 -4.66 -2.37 -15.00
CA GLU A 71 -3.60 -3.06 -15.76
C GLU A 71 -2.43 -2.14 -16.14
N PRO A 72 -1.63 -1.70 -15.16
CA PRO A 72 -0.51 -0.80 -15.40
C PRO A 72 0.59 -1.54 -16.16
N GLU A 73 1.24 -0.86 -17.11
CA GLU A 73 2.42 -1.40 -17.82
C GLU A 73 3.55 -1.76 -16.83
N ASN A 74 3.71 -0.95 -15.77
CA ASN A 74 4.70 -1.13 -14.72
C ASN A 74 4.14 -1.93 -13.51
N ARG A 75 3.38 -3.00 -13.77
CA ARG A 75 2.73 -3.83 -12.74
C ARG A 75 3.67 -4.28 -11.62
N ALA A 76 4.90 -4.68 -11.95
CA ALA A 76 5.89 -5.12 -10.97
C ALA A 76 6.24 -4.01 -9.96
N HIS A 77 6.43 -2.77 -10.45
CA HIS A 77 6.71 -1.60 -9.62
C HIS A 77 5.55 -1.29 -8.66
N VAL A 78 4.30 -1.35 -9.15
CA VAL A 78 3.11 -1.11 -8.34
C VAL A 78 3.00 -2.14 -7.19
N LEU A 79 3.22 -3.41 -7.49
CA LEU A 79 3.24 -4.49 -6.49
C LEU A 79 4.38 -4.33 -5.47
N PHE A 80 5.55 -3.88 -5.91
CA PHE A 80 6.66 -3.57 -5.01
C PHE A 80 6.31 -2.46 -4.02
N LEU A 81 5.76 -1.34 -4.50
CA LEU A 81 5.33 -0.24 -3.64
C LEU A 81 4.22 -0.66 -2.69
N GLN A 82 3.24 -1.45 -3.15
CA GLN A 82 2.20 -2.02 -2.30
C GLN A 82 2.79 -2.92 -1.20
N GLY A 83 3.80 -3.74 -1.51
CA GLY A 83 4.53 -4.55 -0.54
C GLY A 83 5.23 -3.71 0.53
N ILE A 84 5.84 -2.57 0.15
CA ILE A 84 6.44 -1.62 1.10
C ILE A 84 5.38 -1.07 2.06
N VAL A 85 4.18 -0.75 1.57
CA VAL A 85 3.09 -0.28 2.45
C VAL A 85 2.67 -1.36 3.45
N PHE A 86 2.59 -2.62 3.02
CA PHE A 86 2.29 -3.72 3.93
C PHE A 86 3.39 -3.95 4.97
N GLU A 87 4.68 -3.78 4.62
CA GLU A 87 5.77 -3.77 5.61
C GLU A 87 5.62 -2.65 6.64
N GLN A 88 5.29 -1.43 6.20
CA GLN A 88 5.05 -0.31 7.10
C GLN A 88 3.88 -0.57 8.06
N LEU A 89 2.89 -1.32 7.61
CA LEU A 89 1.76 -1.81 8.42
C LEU A 89 2.10 -3.05 9.27
N LYS A 90 3.34 -3.56 9.23
CA LYS A 90 3.79 -4.82 9.85
C LYS A 90 3.00 -6.06 9.41
N ARG A 91 2.33 -5.99 8.26
CA ARG A 91 1.61 -7.11 7.63
C ARG A 91 2.54 -7.89 6.71
N TYR A 92 3.52 -8.55 7.31
CA TYR A 92 4.61 -9.19 6.55
C TYR A 92 4.13 -10.34 5.65
N SER A 93 3.04 -11.02 6.00
CA SER A 93 2.43 -12.06 5.15
C SER A 93 1.90 -11.48 3.84
N ASP A 94 1.25 -10.31 3.88
CA ASP A 94 0.76 -9.65 2.68
C ASP A 94 1.90 -9.01 1.88
N ALA A 95 2.86 -8.40 2.56
CA ALA A 95 4.08 -7.88 1.93
C ALA A 95 4.84 -8.98 1.16
N PHE A 96 5.00 -10.14 1.78
CA PHE A 96 5.64 -11.30 1.16
C PHE A 96 4.95 -11.70 -0.15
N ARG A 97 3.61 -11.73 -0.15
CA ARG A 97 2.81 -12.07 -1.34
C ARG A 97 3.00 -11.01 -2.42
N CYS A 98 2.89 -9.73 -2.07
CA CYS A 98 3.12 -8.63 -3.03
C CYS A 98 4.49 -8.71 -3.68
N TYR A 99 5.55 -9.00 -2.92
CA TYR A 99 6.88 -9.14 -3.51
C TYR A 99 7.03 -10.38 -4.39
N ALA A 100 6.41 -11.50 -4.02
CA ALA A 100 6.39 -12.69 -4.87
C ALA A 100 5.67 -12.43 -6.20
N ASP A 101 4.54 -11.73 -6.14
CA ASP A 101 3.77 -11.34 -7.32
C ASP A 101 4.55 -10.30 -8.16
N ALA A 102 5.25 -9.37 -7.53
CA ALA A 102 6.12 -8.40 -8.20
C ALA A 102 7.24 -9.09 -8.98
N LEU A 103 7.94 -10.06 -8.37
CA LEU A 103 8.96 -10.86 -9.05
C LEU A 103 8.39 -11.67 -10.22
N SER A 104 7.16 -12.18 -10.08
CA SER A 104 6.48 -12.94 -11.13
C SER A 104 6.04 -12.05 -12.31
N ALA A 105 5.80 -10.76 -12.07
CA ALA A 105 5.43 -9.78 -13.08
C ALA A 105 6.62 -9.30 -13.94
N GLY A 106 7.85 -9.71 -13.61
CA GLY A 106 9.05 -9.33 -14.38
C GLY A 106 9.51 -7.89 -14.11
N PRO A 107 10.05 -7.60 -12.93
CA PRO A 107 10.61 -6.29 -12.62
C PRO A 107 11.90 -6.04 -13.41
N ASP A 108 12.27 -4.77 -13.57
CA ASP A 108 13.59 -4.41 -14.09
C ASP A 108 14.70 -4.89 -13.14
N LYS A 109 15.91 -5.11 -13.67
CA LYS A 109 17.03 -5.68 -12.89
C LYS A 109 17.34 -4.94 -11.58
N GLU A 110 17.22 -3.62 -11.59
CA GLU A 110 17.46 -2.78 -10.41
C GLU A 110 16.38 -2.99 -9.34
N GLU A 111 15.12 -3.06 -9.75
CA GLU A 111 14.00 -3.35 -8.86
C GLU A 111 14.03 -4.80 -8.38
N GLU A 112 14.39 -5.75 -9.24
CA GLU A 112 14.44 -7.17 -8.93
C GLU A 112 15.33 -7.44 -7.70
N PHE A 113 16.52 -6.83 -7.66
CA PHE A 113 17.43 -6.97 -6.52
C PHE A 113 16.78 -6.46 -5.23
N SER A 114 16.19 -5.27 -5.30
CA SER A 114 15.50 -4.65 -4.16
C SER A 114 14.30 -5.47 -3.67
N ILE A 115 13.49 -5.98 -4.59
CA ILE A 115 12.34 -6.83 -4.31
C ILE A 115 12.80 -8.13 -3.67
N ARG A 116 13.86 -8.78 -4.17
CA ARG A 116 14.38 -10.04 -3.60
C ARG A 116 14.86 -9.86 -2.16
N VAL A 117 15.56 -8.76 -1.86
CA VAL A 117 16.02 -8.44 -0.50
C VAL A 117 14.83 -8.27 0.44
N ARG A 118 13.84 -7.46 0.04
CA ARG A 118 12.63 -7.25 0.86
C ARG A 118 11.77 -8.50 0.98
N TRP A 119 11.65 -9.30 -0.08
CA TRP A 119 10.98 -10.60 -0.09
C TRP A 119 11.59 -11.56 0.92
N ALA A 120 12.91 -11.64 0.99
CA ALA A 120 13.62 -12.47 1.96
C ALA A 120 13.38 -11.98 3.40
N ASN A 121 13.41 -10.67 3.62
CA ASN A 121 13.11 -10.07 4.92
C ASN A 121 11.67 -10.33 5.36
N ALA A 122 10.70 -10.07 4.48
CA ALA A 122 9.29 -10.36 4.73
C ALA A 122 9.07 -11.86 4.96
N LYS A 123 9.81 -12.74 4.27
CA LYS A 123 9.79 -14.19 4.48
C LYS A 123 10.29 -14.62 5.87
N ALA A 124 11.26 -13.91 6.43
CA ALA A 124 11.73 -14.17 7.79
C ALA A 124 10.76 -13.60 8.84
N LEU A 125 10.15 -12.44 8.57
CA LEU A 125 9.28 -11.73 9.51
C LEU A 125 7.81 -12.17 9.48
N ARG A 126 7.38 -12.90 8.45
CA ARG A 126 6.03 -13.49 8.35
C ARG A 126 5.78 -14.70 9.28
N GLY A 127 6.65 -14.92 10.27
CA GLY A 127 6.69 -16.13 11.09
C GLY A 127 5.47 -16.31 12.00
N GLU A 128 4.86 -17.50 11.79
CA GLU A 128 3.79 -18.23 12.51
C GLU A 128 2.37 -17.65 12.53
#